data_AF-A0A450Y9F0-F1
#
_entry.id   AF-A0A450Y9F0-F1
#
_cell.length_a   1.000
_cell.length_b   1.000
_cell.length_c   1.000
_cell.angle_alpha   90.00
_cell.angle_beta   90.00
_cell.angle_gamma   90.00
#
_symmetry.space_group_name_H-M   'P 1'
#
loop_
_entity.id
_entity.type
_entity.pdbx_description
1 polymer ?
#
loop_
_entity_poly.entity_id
_entity_poly.type
_entity_poly.pdbx_seq_one_letter_code
_entity_poly.pdbx_strand_id
1 'polypeptide(L)' 'QIEIWFGILTRRLLKHGNFKSTEELEQRILAFIEFFNRALAKPFRWTYIGKPLVA' A
#
# COMPACT_ATOMS: atom_id res chain seq x y z
N GLN A 1 0.29 8.51 6.25
CA GLN A 1 -0.95 7.98 5.60
C GLN A 1 -0.63 7.15 4.37
N ILE A 2 0.08 7.71 3.39
CA ILE A 2 0.55 6.97 2.21
C ILE A 2 1.42 5.76 2.61
N GLU A 3 2.16 5.87 3.71
CA GLU A 3 2.97 4.78 4.29
C GLU A 3 2.12 3.58 4.74
N ILE A 4 0.90 3.80 5.24
CA ILE A 4 -0.03 2.72 5.61
C ILE A 4 -0.45 1.96 4.34
N TRP A 5 -0.77 2.70 3.28
CA TRP A 5 -1.13 2.14 1.99
C TRP A 5 0.03 1.34 1.37
N PHE A 6 1.25 1.90 1.36
CA PHE A 6 2.45 1.18 0.92
C PHE A 6 2.72 -0.07 1.77
N GLY A 7 2.50 0.00 3.09
CA GLY A 7 2.62 -1.17 3.96
C GLY A 7 1.62 -2.29 3.65
N ILE A 8 0.45 -1.97 3.07
CA ILE A 8 -0.52 -2.95 2.60
C ILE A 8 -0.09 -3.51 1.24
N LEU A 9 0.31 -2.65 0.31
CA LEU A 9 0.84 -3.05 -1.00
C LEU A 9 2.01 -4.03 -0.84
N THR A 10 2.98 -3.71 0.00
CA THR A 10 4.15 -4.56 0.22
C THR A 10 3.75 -5.91 0.82
N ARG A 11 2.87 -5.94 1.81
CA ARG A 11 2.45 -7.20 2.46
C ARG A 11 1.61 -8.09 1.55
N ARG A 12 0.75 -7.53 0.71
CA ARG A 12 -0.20 -8.29 -0.10
C ARG A 12 0.30 -8.63 -1.49
N LEU A 13 1.10 -7.75 -2.10
CA LEU A 13 1.55 -7.90 -3.49
C LEU A 13 3.05 -8.25 -3.57
N LEU A 14 3.91 -7.53 -2.85
CA LEU A 14 5.36 -7.66 -3.04
C LEU A 14 5.99 -8.78 -2.20
N LYS A 15 5.52 -9.02 -0.97
CA LYS A 15 6.13 -9.97 -0.03
C LYS A 15 6.12 -11.42 -0.52
N HIS A 16 5.14 -11.79 -1.35
CA HIS A 16 4.99 -13.13 -1.91
C HIS A 16 4.90 -13.12 -3.45
N GLY A 17 5.18 -11.97 -4.08
CA GLY A 17 5.10 -11.83 -5.53
C GLY A 17 6.39 -12.33 -6.20
N ASN A 18 6.26 -13.30 -7.09
CA ASN A 18 7.33 -13.67 -8.01
C ASN A 18 6.97 -13.12 -9.39
N PHE A 19 7.67 -12.07 -9.82
CA PHE A 19 7.39 -11.39 -11.08
C PHE A 19 8.41 -11.80 -12.13
N LYS A 20 7.94 -12.11 -13.34
CA LYS A 20 8.80 -12.53 -14.46
C LYS A 20 9.49 -11.36 -15.15
N SER A 21 8.94 -10.15 -15.05
CA SER A 21 9.48 -8.92 -15.66
C SER A 21 8.94 -7.68 -14.96
N THR A 22 9.59 -6.54 -15.19
CA THR A 22 9.15 -5.23 -14.68
C THR A 22 7.78 -4.81 -15.20
N GLU A 23 7.45 -5.14 -16.45
CA GLU A 23 6.12 -4.90 -17.03
C GLU A 23 5.02 -5.68 -16.29
N GLU A 24 5.28 -6.94 -15.92
CA GLU A 24 4.32 -7.75 -15.15
C GLU A 24 4.10 -7.15 -13.76
N LEU A 25 5.16 -6.65 -13.13
CA LEU A 25 5.07 -5.94 -11.85
C LEU A 25 4.20 -4.69 -11.97
N GLU A 26 4.38 -3.88 -13.00
CA GLU A 26 3.59 -2.67 -13.23
C GLU A 26 2.10 -3.01 -13.39
N GLN A 27 1.77 -3.96 -14.25
CA GLN A 27 0.38 -4.38 -14.49
C GLN A 27 -0.27 -4.92 -13.20
N ARG A 28 0.48 -5.68 -12.40
CA ARG A 28 0.02 -6.20 -11.10
C ARG A 28 -0.23 -5.08 -10.10
N ILE A 29 0.60 -4.03 -10.07
CA ILE A 29 0.41 -2.86 -9.20
C ILE A 29 -0.83 -2.09 -9.62
N LEU A 30 -1.02 -1.83 -10.92
CA LEU A 30 -2.20 -1.13 -11.44
C LEU A 30 -3.50 -1.88 -11.12
N ALA A 31 -3.52 -3.19 -11.36
CA ALA A 31 -4.68 -4.04 -11.02
C ALA A 31 -4.94 -4.05 -9.50
N PHE A 32 -3.89 -4.05 -8.68
CA PHE A 32 -4.03 -3.96 -7.23
C PHE A 32 -4.63 -2.61 -6.79
N ILE A 33 -4.21 -1.49 -7.40
CA ILE A 33 -4.76 -0.16 -7.12
C ILE A 33 -6.26 -0.13 -7.45
N GLU A 34 -6.66 -0.62 -8.62
CA GLU A 34 -8.07 -0.67 -9.01
C GLU A 34 -8.91 -1.52 -8.04
N PHE A 35 -8.45 -2.74 -7.74
CA PHE A 35 -9.11 -3.61 -6.78
C PHE A 35 -9.21 -2.96 -5.39
N PHE A 36 -8.12 -2.34 -4.92
CA PHE A 36 -8.09 -1.70 -3.61
C PHE A 36 -9.07 -0.54 -3.54
N ASN A 37 -9.13 0.29 -4.58
CA ASN A 37 -10.07 1.41 -4.67
C ASN A 37 -11.53 0.94 -4.73
N ARG A 38 -11.81 -0.18 -5.41
CA ARG A 38 -13.17 -0.70 -5.53
C ARG A 38 -13.65 -1.43 -4.26
N ALA A 39 -12.80 -2.24 -3.65
CA ALA A 39 -13.20 -3.17 -2.60
C ALA A 39 -12.80 -2.73 -1.18
N LEU A 40 -11.76 -1.90 -1.05
CA LEU A 40 -11.11 -1.60 0.24
C LEU A 40 -10.96 -0.10 0.50
N ALA A 41 -11.56 0.75 -0.34
CA ALA A 41 -11.62 2.19 -0.12
C ALA A 41 -12.38 2.49 1.18
N LYS A 42 -11.62 2.58 2.26
CA LYS A 42 -12.07 2.98 3.58
C LYS A 42 -11.09 4.02 4.12
N PRO A 43 -11.57 5.01 4.87
CA PRO A 43 -10.68 5.98 5.50
C PRO A 43 -9.70 5.25 6.43
N PHE A 44 -8.42 5.59 6.31
CA PHE A 44 -7.39 5.05 7.20
C PHE A 44 -7.50 5.71 8.57
N ARG A 45 -7.49 4.89 9.63
CA ARG A 45 -7.42 5.40 10.99
C ARG A 45 -6.03 5.99 11.22
N TRP A 46 -5.98 7.28 11.57
CA TRP A 46 -4.75 7.96 11.89
C TRP A 46 -4.21 7.48 13.24
N THR A 47 -3.02 6.88 13.26
CA THR A 47 -2.36 6.37 14.48
C THR A 47 -1.15 7.20 14.89
N TYR A 48 -0.81 8.25 14.16
CA TYR A 48 0.28 9.14 14.54
C TYR A 48 -0.20 10.06 15.66
N ILE A 49 0.02 9.59 16.89
CA ILE A 49 0.01 10.35 18.13
C ILE A 49 1.32 11.13 18.16
N GLY A 50 1.28 12.39 17.71
CA GLY A 50 2.47 13.23 17.55
C GLY A 50 3.35 13.18 18.80
N LYS A 51 4.64 12.88 18.60
CA LYS A 51 5.62 13.13 19.66
C LYS A 51 5.75 14.65 19.76
N PRO A 52 5.48 15.29 20.91
CA PRO A 52 5.80 16.70 21.06
C PRO A 52 7.32 16.84 20.82
N LEU A 53 7.69 17.71 19.88
CA LEU A 53 9.07 18.15 19.75
C LEU A 53 9.36 18.96 21.01
N VAL A 54 10.00 18.31 21.98
CA VAL A 54 10.49 18.99 23.18
C VAL A 54 11.70 19.80 22.73
N ALA A 55 11.57 21.12 22.81
CA ALA A 55 12.64 22.09 22.56
C ALA A 55 13.67 22.06 23.70
#